data_AF-A0A8T3RRX1-F1
#
_entry.id   AF-A0A8T3RRX1-F1
#
_cell.length_a   1.000
_cell.length_b   1.000
_cell.length_c   1.000
_cell.angle_alpha   90.00
_cell.angle_beta   90.00
_cell.angle_gamma   90.00
#
_symmetry.space_group_name_H-M   'P 1'
#
loop_
_entity.id
_entity.type
_entity.pdbx_description
1 polymer ?
#
loop_
_entity_poly.entity_id
_entity_poly.type
_entity_poly.pdbx_seq_one_letter_code
_entity_poly.pdbx_strand_id
1 'polypeptide(L)'
;MHCFAFDIETVPDAALGRRLYGLEGLADHDVAEVMITRRRQETGHEFLPLLQHRVVAIAVALRTRDQFRVWSLGEPGAGESEIVSRFFDGLDRLSPDLVSWNGKGFDLPVLHYRAMLHGIQAARYWETGDGEQGFRWNNYLNRYHWRHLDLMDVLSGFQAGARAKLEDCAVLLGFPGKLGMHGSQVGEHFARGEIERIRNYCETDVLNTFLIYLRFEHMRGRLGAAELAAEYELVRVALRADNRAHLNEFLEAWA
;
A
#
# COMPACT_ATOMS: atom_id res chain seq x y z
N MET A 1 -12.81 -9.65 -13.15
CA MET A 1 -11.73 -9.49 -12.15
C MET A 1 -12.31 -8.84 -10.91
N HIS A 2 -11.88 -9.23 -9.71
CA HIS A 2 -12.29 -8.57 -8.46
C HIS A 2 -11.05 -8.38 -7.58
N CYS A 3 -10.33 -7.29 -7.84
CA CYS A 3 -8.99 -7.02 -7.33
C CYS A 3 -8.98 -5.72 -6.53
N PHE A 4 -8.29 -5.75 -5.39
CA PHE A 4 -8.07 -4.63 -4.51
C PHE A 4 -6.54 -4.48 -4.36
N ALA A 5 -5.94 -3.57 -5.13
CA ALA A 5 -4.54 -3.22 -4.95
C ALA A 5 -4.42 -2.09 -3.92
N PHE A 6 -3.39 -2.12 -3.08
CA PHE A 6 -3.21 -1.10 -2.04
C PHE A 6 -1.73 -0.85 -1.72
N ASP A 7 -1.50 0.27 -1.06
CA ASP A 7 -0.23 0.74 -0.53
C ASP A 7 -0.51 1.62 0.71
N ILE A 8 0.46 1.76 1.62
CA ILE A 8 0.35 2.63 2.79
C ILE A 8 1.54 3.59 2.88
N GLU A 9 1.25 4.79 3.38
CA GLU A 9 2.28 5.74 3.77
C GLU A 9 2.36 5.88 5.27
N THR A 10 3.59 5.98 5.77
CA THR A 10 3.86 5.99 7.21
C THR A 10 4.84 7.07 7.63
N VAL A 11 4.74 7.46 8.89
CA VAL A 11 5.69 8.32 9.59
C VAL A 11 6.11 7.65 10.90
N PRO A 12 7.20 8.07 11.54
CA PRO A 12 7.55 7.60 12.88
C PRO A 12 6.41 7.84 13.88
N ASP A 13 6.05 6.83 14.67
CA ASP A 13 5.09 6.95 15.76
C ASP A 13 5.74 7.66 16.95
N ALA A 14 5.68 8.98 16.95
CA ALA A 14 6.20 9.82 18.03
C ALA A 14 5.53 9.52 19.38
N ALA A 15 4.28 9.08 19.43
CA ALA A 15 3.62 8.72 20.69
C ALA A 15 4.25 7.46 21.29
N LEU A 16 4.54 6.46 20.46
CA LEU A 16 5.29 5.28 20.89
C LEU A 16 6.75 5.62 21.23
N GLY A 17 7.41 6.43 20.41
CA GLY A 17 8.79 6.88 20.65
C GLY A 17 8.96 7.53 22.02
N ARG A 18 8.03 8.40 22.44
CA ARG A 18 8.03 8.98 23.78
C ARG A 18 8.01 7.92 24.88
N ARG A 19 7.10 6.94 24.78
CA ARG A 19 6.94 5.87 25.77
C ARG A 19 8.14 4.94 25.85
N LEU A 20 8.73 4.59 24.70
CA LEU A 20 9.86 3.65 24.67
C LEU A 20 11.17 4.28 25.15
N TYR A 21 11.34 5.58 24.92
CA TYR A 21 12.64 6.24 25.08
C TYR A 21 12.66 7.32 26.17
N GLY A 22 11.56 7.52 26.91
CA GLY A 22 11.47 8.53 27.98
C GLY A 22 11.67 9.94 27.43
N LEU A 23 10.99 10.26 26.33
CA LEU A 23 11.11 11.53 25.61
C LEU A 23 9.90 12.44 25.84
N GLU A 24 9.31 12.37 27.03
CA GLU A 24 8.18 13.22 27.38
C GLU A 24 8.53 14.71 27.23
N GLY A 25 7.58 15.50 26.70
CA GLY A 25 7.76 16.94 26.49
C GLY A 25 8.46 17.34 25.18
N LEU A 26 9.06 16.40 24.44
CA LEU A 26 9.60 16.70 23.11
C LEU A 26 8.50 16.83 22.04
N ALA A 27 8.73 17.67 21.04
CA ALA A 27 7.87 17.77 19.86
C ALA A 27 7.95 16.49 18.99
N ASP A 28 6.90 16.23 18.20
CA ASP A 28 6.83 14.99 17.38
C ASP A 28 8.04 14.82 16.46
N HIS A 29 8.48 15.91 15.83
CA HIS A 29 9.68 15.94 14.98
C HIS A 29 10.94 15.51 15.74
N ASP A 30 11.17 16.06 16.93
CA ASP A 30 12.38 15.76 17.70
C ASP A 30 12.38 14.32 18.21
N VAL A 31 11.20 13.79 18.56
CA VAL A 31 11.06 12.37 18.90
C VAL A 31 11.39 11.49 17.70
N ALA A 32 10.87 11.82 16.50
CA ALA A 32 11.15 11.08 15.27
C ALA A 32 12.65 11.07 14.95
N GLU A 33 13.34 12.21 15.07
CA GLU A 33 14.78 12.31 14.86
C GLU A 33 15.58 11.45 15.86
N VAL A 34 15.17 11.41 17.13
CA VAL A 34 15.79 10.54 18.13
C VAL A 34 15.57 9.06 17.78
N MET A 35 14.37 8.67 17.33
CA MET A 35 14.07 7.31 16.90
C MET A 35 14.95 6.87 15.72
N ILE A 36 15.06 7.72 14.69
CA ILE A 36 15.87 7.47 13.49
C ILE A 36 17.36 7.40 13.84
N THR A 37 17.85 8.33 14.65
CA THR A 37 19.25 8.38 15.10
C THR A 37 19.62 7.12 15.89
N ARG A 38 18.77 6.70 16.84
CA ARG A 38 18.98 5.45 17.59
C ARG A 38 19.00 4.24 16.66
N ARG A 39 18.07 4.17 15.72
CA ARG A 39 18.00 3.06 14.75
C ARG A 39 19.28 2.95 13.90
N ARG A 40 19.80 4.09 13.45
CA ARG A 40 21.06 4.17 12.71
C ARG A 40 22.25 3.72 13.54
N GLN A 41 22.29 4.08 14.82
CA GLN A 41 23.35 3.63 15.74
C GLN A 41 23.29 2.12 15.99
N GLU A 42 22.09 1.55 16.12
CA GLU A 42 21.89 0.12 16.41
C GLU A 42 22.15 -0.78 15.20
N THR A 43 21.80 -0.33 13.99
CA THR A 43 21.73 -1.21 12.81
C THR A 43 22.50 -0.72 11.59
N GLY A 44 22.97 0.53 11.58
CA GLY A 44 23.65 1.15 10.44
C GLY A 44 22.71 1.75 9.39
N HIS A 45 21.39 1.59 9.52
CA HIS A 45 20.38 2.19 8.63
C HIS A 45 19.25 2.87 9.40
N GLU A 46 18.50 3.72 8.72
CA GLU A 46 17.48 4.61 9.32
C GLU A 46 16.06 4.03 9.32
N PHE A 47 15.84 2.89 8.66
CA PHE A 47 14.53 2.25 8.57
C PHE A 47 14.08 1.67 9.91
N LEU A 48 13.01 2.23 10.48
CA LEU A 48 12.50 1.91 11.81
C LEU A 48 11.91 0.48 11.87
N PRO A 49 11.83 -0.13 13.07
CA PRO A 49 11.05 -1.35 13.27
C PRO A 49 9.57 -1.12 12.92
N LEU A 50 8.92 -2.10 12.29
CA LEU A 50 7.54 -1.98 11.76
C LEU A 50 6.51 -1.46 12.77
N LEU A 51 6.63 -1.87 14.04
CA LEU A 51 5.74 -1.41 15.12
C LEU A 51 5.87 0.08 15.47
N GLN A 52 6.97 0.72 15.06
CA GLN A 52 7.25 2.14 15.29
C GLN A 52 6.76 3.04 14.15
N HIS A 53 6.04 2.47 13.18
CA HIS A 53 5.39 3.25 12.12
C HIS A 53 3.96 3.60 12.54
N ARG A 54 3.54 4.80 12.15
CA ARG A 54 2.17 5.30 12.18
C ARG A 54 1.71 5.50 10.74
N VAL A 55 0.54 4.98 10.40
CA VAL A 55 -0.08 5.11 9.08
C VAL A 55 -0.71 6.49 8.95
N VAL A 56 -0.42 7.18 7.85
CA VAL A 56 -0.93 8.51 7.52
C VAL A 56 -1.75 8.55 6.24
N ALA A 57 -1.55 7.58 5.34
CA ALA A 57 -2.41 7.37 4.17
C ALA A 57 -2.49 5.87 3.83
N ILE A 58 -3.62 5.47 3.24
CA ILE A 58 -3.81 4.17 2.62
C ILE A 58 -4.49 4.44 1.29
N ALA A 59 -3.84 4.12 0.17
CA ALA A 59 -4.46 4.22 -1.15
C ALA A 59 -4.93 2.85 -1.64
N VAL A 60 -5.95 2.88 -2.49
CA VAL A 60 -6.60 1.68 -3.03
C VAL A 60 -6.92 1.87 -4.51
N ALA A 61 -6.60 0.88 -5.33
CA ALA A 61 -7.17 0.70 -6.67
C ALA A 61 -8.08 -0.52 -6.65
N LEU A 62 -9.37 -0.27 -6.84
CA LEU A 62 -10.40 -1.31 -6.85
C LEU A 62 -10.86 -1.54 -8.28
N ARG A 63 -10.70 -2.78 -8.74
CA ARG A 63 -11.29 -3.30 -9.96
C ARG A 63 -12.42 -4.26 -9.59
N THR A 64 -13.65 -3.85 -9.85
CA THR A 64 -14.84 -4.73 -9.77
C THR A 64 -15.13 -5.34 -11.14
N ARG A 65 -16.33 -5.88 -11.39
CA ARG A 65 -16.67 -6.45 -12.71
C ARG A 65 -16.68 -5.41 -13.83
N ASP A 66 -17.22 -4.22 -13.56
CA ASP A 66 -17.52 -3.23 -14.60
C ASP A 66 -16.84 -1.87 -14.35
N GLN A 67 -16.18 -1.70 -13.21
CA GLN A 67 -15.61 -0.41 -12.81
C GLN A 67 -14.18 -0.55 -12.28
N PHE A 68 -13.40 0.49 -12.53
CA PHE A 68 -12.11 0.75 -11.91
C PHE A 68 -12.18 2.09 -11.17
N ARG A 69 -11.61 2.15 -9.96
CA ARG A 69 -11.47 3.39 -9.17
C ARG A 69 -10.16 3.36 -8.40
N VAL A 70 -9.49 4.51 -8.28
CA VAL A 70 -8.35 4.71 -7.38
C VAL A 70 -8.62 5.87 -6.42
N TRP A 71 -8.38 5.67 -5.13
CA TRP A 71 -8.56 6.73 -4.12
C TRP A 71 -7.83 6.38 -2.82
N SER A 72 -7.56 7.40 -2.02
CA SER A 72 -7.10 7.27 -0.63
C SER A 72 -8.26 7.10 0.34
N LEU A 73 -8.16 6.16 1.29
CA LEU A 73 -9.18 5.91 2.29
C LEU A 73 -9.34 7.10 3.25
N GLY A 74 -10.59 7.40 3.62
CA GLY A 74 -10.94 8.55 4.45
C GLY A 74 -10.78 9.89 3.73
N GLU A 75 -11.22 10.97 4.36
CA GLU A 75 -10.91 12.34 3.91
C GLU A 75 -9.50 12.76 4.38
N PRO A 76 -8.91 13.86 3.88
CA PRO A 76 -7.56 14.30 4.28
C PRO A 76 -7.37 14.52 5.79
N GLY A 77 -8.46 14.81 6.53
CA GLY A 77 -8.45 14.95 7.99
C GLY A 77 -8.76 13.66 8.77
N ALA A 78 -8.96 12.52 8.09
CA ALA A 78 -9.28 11.26 8.75
C ALA A 78 -8.12 10.79 9.63
N GLY A 79 -8.44 10.36 10.84
CA GLY A 79 -7.45 9.79 11.76
C GLY A 79 -7.00 8.39 11.34
N GLU A 80 -5.88 7.94 11.89
CA GLU A 80 -5.32 6.62 11.59
C GLU A 80 -6.31 5.48 11.86
N SER A 81 -7.01 5.52 13.00
CA SER A 81 -8.03 4.52 13.35
C SER A 81 -9.09 4.37 12.26
N GLU A 82 -9.54 5.49 11.68
CA GLU A 82 -10.57 5.49 10.65
C GLU A 82 -10.07 4.85 9.35
N ILE A 83 -8.89 5.27 8.86
CA ILE A 83 -8.37 4.76 7.59
C ILE A 83 -8.01 3.27 7.68
N VAL A 84 -7.47 2.81 8.82
CA VAL A 84 -7.19 1.39 9.08
C VAL A 84 -8.50 0.60 9.19
N SER A 85 -9.53 1.14 9.85
CA SER A 85 -10.85 0.49 9.94
C SER A 85 -11.46 0.32 8.55
N ARG A 86 -11.45 1.38 7.74
CA ARG A 86 -11.98 1.35 6.36
C ARG A 86 -11.26 0.31 5.49
N PHE A 87 -9.96 0.11 5.69
CA PHE A 87 -9.20 -0.92 4.98
C PHE A 87 -9.74 -2.32 5.29
N PHE A 88 -9.83 -2.68 6.58
CA PHE A 88 -10.31 -4.00 6.99
C PHE A 88 -11.81 -4.20 6.72
N ASP A 89 -12.63 -3.17 6.86
CA ASP A 89 -14.06 -3.18 6.46
C ASP A 89 -14.22 -3.47 4.96
N GLY A 90 -13.32 -2.94 4.14
CA GLY A 90 -13.28 -3.22 2.70
C GLY A 90 -13.04 -4.72 2.43
N LEU A 91 -12.10 -5.33 3.13
CA LEU A 91 -11.83 -6.77 3.01
C LEU A 91 -12.98 -7.62 3.51
N ASP A 92 -13.61 -7.22 4.62
CA ASP A 92 -14.77 -7.91 5.20
C ASP A 92 -15.94 -7.95 4.22
N ARG A 93 -16.30 -6.79 3.66
CA ARG A 93 -17.46 -6.65 2.76
C ARG A 93 -17.24 -7.25 1.39
N LEU A 94 -16.03 -7.09 0.83
CA LEU A 94 -15.77 -7.39 -0.58
C LEU A 94 -15.06 -8.75 -0.77
N SER A 95 -14.30 -9.21 0.23
CA SER A 95 -13.46 -10.41 0.12
C SER A 95 -12.62 -10.49 -1.18
N PRO A 96 -11.95 -9.41 -1.60
CA PRO A 96 -11.29 -9.34 -2.90
C PRO A 96 -10.01 -10.17 -2.95
N ASP A 97 -9.49 -10.40 -4.15
CA ASP A 97 -8.06 -10.70 -4.28
C ASP A 97 -7.29 -9.42 -3.95
N LEU A 98 -6.48 -9.49 -2.89
CA LEU A 98 -5.65 -8.40 -2.41
C LEU A 98 -4.32 -8.40 -3.16
N VAL A 99 -3.87 -7.24 -3.61
CA VAL A 99 -2.62 -7.07 -4.35
C VAL A 99 -1.79 -5.96 -3.74
N SER A 100 -0.47 -6.14 -3.66
CA SER A 100 0.45 -5.14 -3.12
C SER A 100 1.84 -5.31 -3.72
N TRP A 101 2.69 -4.30 -3.57
CA TRP A 101 4.13 -4.42 -3.77
C TRP A 101 4.84 -4.39 -2.41
N ASN A 102 5.43 -5.51 -1.97
CA ASN A 102 6.05 -5.65 -0.63
C ASN A 102 5.06 -5.56 0.56
N GLY A 103 3.76 -5.70 0.32
CA GLY A 103 2.75 -5.64 1.38
C GLY A 103 2.88 -6.72 2.47
N LYS A 104 3.48 -7.89 2.18
CA LYS A 104 3.79 -8.91 3.20
C LYS A 104 4.99 -8.51 4.05
N GLY A 105 5.94 -7.78 3.47
CA GLY A 105 7.18 -7.37 4.12
C GLY A 105 7.05 -6.10 4.95
N PHE A 106 6.08 -5.24 4.65
CA PHE A 106 5.91 -3.94 5.28
C PHE A 106 4.45 -3.64 5.66
N ASP A 107 3.59 -3.46 4.66
CA ASP A 107 2.29 -2.81 4.84
C ASP A 107 1.35 -3.55 5.78
N LEU A 108 1.12 -4.85 5.54
CA LEU A 108 0.23 -5.65 6.37
C LEU A 108 0.76 -5.82 7.79
N PRO A 109 2.04 -6.13 8.04
CA PRO A 109 2.59 -6.12 9.39
C PRO A 109 2.40 -4.79 10.13
N VAL A 110 2.58 -3.63 9.46
CA VAL A 110 2.27 -2.32 10.07
C VAL A 110 0.79 -2.25 10.41
N LEU A 111 -0.10 -2.55 9.46
CA LEU A 111 -1.55 -2.53 9.65
C LEU A 111 -2.01 -3.49 10.77
N HIS A 112 -1.33 -4.62 11.01
CA HIS A 112 -1.63 -5.51 12.14
C HIS A 112 -1.40 -4.80 13.47
N TYR A 113 -0.24 -4.17 13.65
CA TYR A 113 0.05 -3.43 14.88
C TYR A 113 -0.89 -2.25 15.06
N ARG A 114 -1.22 -1.53 13.98
CA ARG A 114 -2.14 -0.39 14.06
C ARG A 114 -3.57 -0.80 14.33
N ALA A 115 -4.04 -1.90 13.76
CA ALA A 115 -5.36 -2.47 14.07
C ALA A 115 -5.45 -2.88 15.54
N MET A 116 -4.42 -3.56 16.07
CA MET A 116 -4.36 -3.92 17.49
C MET A 116 -4.35 -2.69 18.39
N LEU A 117 -3.56 -1.66 18.06
CA LEU A 117 -3.51 -0.41 18.83
C LEU A 117 -4.88 0.28 18.91
N HIS A 118 -5.63 0.28 17.80
CA HIS A 118 -6.93 0.95 17.68
C HIS A 118 -8.13 0.06 18.01
N GLY A 119 -7.93 -1.20 18.39
CA GLY A 119 -9.02 -2.14 18.71
C GLY A 119 -9.89 -2.51 17.50
N ILE A 120 -9.31 -2.53 16.29
CA ILE A 120 -10.03 -2.78 15.04
C ILE A 120 -10.13 -4.28 14.79
N GLN A 121 -11.35 -4.77 14.55
CA GLN A 121 -11.59 -6.16 14.19
C GLN A 121 -11.33 -6.39 12.70
N ALA A 122 -10.66 -7.50 12.37
CA ALA A 122 -10.33 -7.89 11.00
C ALA A 122 -10.63 -9.38 10.75
N ALA A 123 -11.81 -9.85 11.19
CA ALA A 123 -12.15 -11.28 11.24
C ALA A 123 -11.99 -11.97 9.88
N ARG A 124 -12.53 -11.38 8.81
CA ARG A 124 -12.40 -11.91 7.45
C ARG A 124 -10.96 -11.99 6.96
N TYR A 125 -10.11 -11.04 7.35
CA TYR A 125 -8.70 -11.04 6.98
C TYR A 125 -7.94 -12.19 7.67
N TRP A 126 -8.26 -12.45 8.93
CA TRP A 126 -7.66 -13.52 9.75
C TRP A 126 -8.28 -14.90 9.56
N GLU A 127 -9.34 -15.03 8.75
CA GLU A 127 -9.97 -16.31 8.46
C GLU A 127 -9.00 -17.25 7.72
N THR A 128 -8.77 -18.44 8.27
CA THR A 128 -7.84 -19.45 7.74
C THR A 128 -8.47 -20.82 7.51
N GLY A 129 -9.80 -20.91 7.55
CA GLY A 129 -10.56 -22.15 7.43
C GLY A 129 -11.32 -22.58 8.69
N ASP A 130 -11.34 -21.75 9.73
CA ASP A 130 -12.00 -22.03 11.01
C ASP A 130 -13.51 -21.83 10.91
N GLY A 131 -13.94 -20.70 10.32
CA GLY A 131 -15.35 -20.41 10.03
C GLY A 131 -15.74 -20.78 8.60
N GLU A 132 -14.83 -20.64 7.64
CA GLU A 132 -15.10 -20.87 6.21
C GLU A 132 -14.04 -21.74 5.53
N GLN A 133 -14.40 -22.99 5.23
CA GLN A 133 -13.49 -23.99 4.67
C GLN A 133 -12.72 -23.52 3.41
N GLY A 134 -13.30 -22.64 2.61
CA GLY A 134 -12.65 -22.06 1.42
C GLY A 134 -11.35 -21.32 1.73
N PHE A 135 -11.23 -20.73 2.92
CA PHE A 135 -10.03 -20.01 3.36
C PHE A 135 -8.89 -20.94 3.80
N ARG A 136 -9.16 -22.23 4.03
CA ARG A 136 -8.11 -23.21 4.34
C ARG A 136 -7.05 -23.31 3.25
N TRP A 137 -7.47 -23.15 1.99
CA TRP A 137 -6.63 -23.34 0.81
C TRP A 137 -6.33 -22.04 0.06
N ASN A 138 -6.99 -20.94 0.44
CA ASN A 138 -6.77 -19.62 -0.15
C ASN A 138 -7.22 -18.51 0.81
N ASN A 139 -6.29 -18.00 1.63
CA ASN A 139 -6.50 -16.92 2.62
C ASN A 139 -5.47 -15.79 2.42
N TYR A 140 -5.65 -14.68 3.14
CA TYR A 140 -4.78 -13.49 3.01
C TYR A 140 -3.40 -13.64 3.66
N LEU A 141 -3.23 -14.58 4.60
CA LEU A 141 -2.03 -14.66 5.43
C LEU A 141 -0.95 -15.58 4.84
N ASN A 142 -1.37 -16.69 4.25
CA ASN A 142 -0.43 -17.67 3.75
C ASN A 142 0.33 -17.11 2.55
N ARG A 143 1.67 -17.13 2.65
CA ARG A 143 2.59 -16.60 1.64
C ARG A 143 2.33 -17.14 0.23
N TYR A 144 1.94 -18.40 0.12
CA TYR A 144 1.78 -19.13 -1.15
C TYR A 144 0.33 -19.16 -1.67
N HIS A 145 -0.61 -18.55 -0.95
CA HIS A 145 -1.99 -18.40 -1.41
C HIS A 145 -2.10 -17.17 -2.32
N TRP A 146 -3.12 -17.17 -3.20
CA TRP A 146 -3.31 -16.12 -4.21
C TRP A 146 -4.30 -15.04 -3.78
N ARG A 147 -5.05 -15.25 -2.69
CA ARG A 147 -5.98 -14.27 -2.13
C ARG A 147 -5.26 -13.02 -1.64
N HIS A 148 -4.00 -13.12 -1.19
CA HIS A 148 -3.08 -11.99 -1.14
C HIS A 148 -1.85 -12.24 -2.01
N LEU A 149 -1.78 -11.51 -3.12
CA LEU A 149 -0.65 -11.51 -4.04
C LEU A 149 0.27 -10.32 -3.75
N ASP A 150 1.39 -10.61 -3.08
CA ASP A 150 2.52 -9.68 -3.02
C ASP A 150 3.37 -9.86 -4.29
N LEU A 151 3.26 -8.89 -5.21
CA LEU A 151 3.91 -8.97 -6.52
C LEU A 151 5.44 -9.03 -6.40
N MET A 152 6.03 -8.25 -5.50
CA MET A 152 7.48 -8.23 -5.31
C MET A 152 7.97 -9.60 -4.83
N ASP A 153 7.26 -10.20 -3.88
CA ASP A 153 7.62 -11.50 -3.31
C ASP A 153 7.49 -12.64 -4.34
N VAL A 154 6.42 -12.63 -5.13
CA VAL A 154 6.19 -13.65 -6.17
C VAL A 154 7.14 -13.48 -7.36
N LEU A 155 7.34 -12.26 -7.86
CA LEU A 155 8.23 -12.00 -9.02
C LEU A 155 9.71 -12.23 -8.69
N SER A 156 10.14 -11.97 -7.45
CA SER A 156 11.50 -12.30 -6.99
C SER A 156 11.74 -13.79 -6.78
N GLY A 157 10.74 -14.65 -7.02
CA GLY A 157 10.83 -16.09 -6.75
C GLY A 157 11.12 -16.36 -5.27
N PHE A 158 10.61 -15.49 -4.37
CA PHE A 158 10.84 -15.54 -2.93
C PHE A 158 12.29 -15.30 -2.48
N GLN A 159 13.17 -14.83 -3.37
CA GLN A 159 14.58 -14.59 -3.08
C GLN A 159 14.82 -13.12 -2.72
N ALA A 160 15.37 -12.89 -1.52
CA ALA A 160 15.62 -11.52 -1.04
C ALA A 160 16.52 -10.71 -2.00
N GLY A 161 17.53 -11.34 -2.61
CA GLY A 161 18.45 -10.70 -3.55
C GLY A 161 17.87 -10.39 -4.93
N ALA A 162 16.68 -10.92 -5.26
CA ALA A 162 15.99 -10.68 -6.53
C ALA A 162 14.82 -9.70 -6.41
N ARG A 163 14.62 -9.10 -5.23
CA ARG A 163 13.61 -8.07 -5.01
C ARG A 163 13.98 -6.79 -5.78
N ALA A 164 12.99 -6.15 -6.38
CA ALA A 164 13.13 -4.89 -7.09
C ALA A 164 12.28 -3.80 -6.43
N LYS A 165 12.61 -2.54 -6.69
CA LYS A 165 11.73 -1.42 -6.33
C LYS A 165 10.52 -1.39 -7.25
N LEU A 166 9.39 -0.89 -6.73
CA LEU A 166 8.17 -0.70 -7.50
C LEU A 166 8.43 0.18 -8.72
N GLU A 167 9.09 1.32 -8.50
CA GLU A 167 9.49 2.28 -9.53
C GLU A 167 10.27 1.61 -10.67
N ASP A 168 11.33 0.87 -10.35
CA ASP A 168 12.18 0.23 -11.35
C ASP A 168 11.37 -0.79 -12.19
N CYS A 169 10.48 -1.55 -11.55
CA CYS A 169 9.62 -2.51 -12.25
C CYS A 169 8.55 -1.82 -13.12
N ALA A 170 7.96 -0.72 -12.64
CA ALA A 170 7.00 0.08 -13.39
C ALA A 170 7.65 0.64 -14.67
N VAL A 171 8.83 1.26 -14.53
CA VAL A 171 9.59 1.81 -15.66
C VAL A 171 10.00 0.72 -16.65
N LEU A 172 10.48 -0.44 -16.16
CA LEU A 172 10.80 -1.60 -16.99
C LEU A 172 9.61 -2.03 -17.89
N LEU A 173 8.38 -1.91 -17.37
CA LEU A 173 7.16 -2.29 -18.06
C LEU A 173 6.54 -1.15 -18.89
N GLY A 174 7.17 0.02 -18.93
CA GLY A 174 6.70 1.20 -19.66
C GLY A 174 5.60 1.99 -18.95
N PHE A 175 5.44 1.81 -17.64
CA PHE A 175 4.53 2.61 -16.81
C PHE A 175 5.25 3.82 -16.23
N PRO A 176 4.52 4.84 -15.75
CA PRO A 176 5.11 6.09 -15.26
C PRO A 176 6.19 5.92 -14.19
N GLY A 177 6.05 4.91 -13.32
CA GLY A 177 6.91 4.81 -12.16
C GLY A 177 6.71 6.02 -11.26
N LYS A 178 7.81 6.68 -10.89
CA LYS A 178 7.82 7.76 -9.91
C LYS A 178 7.38 9.11 -10.50
N LEU A 179 6.38 9.72 -9.87
CA LEU A 179 5.91 11.08 -10.19
C LEU A 179 6.07 12.00 -8.98
N GLY A 180 7.06 12.89 -9.05
CA GLY A 180 7.16 14.10 -8.21
C GLY A 180 7.52 13.95 -6.72
N MET A 181 7.36 12.77 -6.11
CA MET A 181 7.66 12.53 -4.69
C MET A 181 8.36 11.18 -4.47
N HIS A 182 9.11 11.04 -3.38
CA HIS A 182 9.72 9.79 -2.93
C HIS A 182 9.28 9.46 -1.50
N GLY A 183 9.15 8.18 -1.16
CA GLY A 183 8.76 7.74 0.19
C GLY A 183 9.63 8.31 1.33
N SER A 184 10.91 8.62 1.06
CA SER A 184 11.78 9.29 2.04
C SER A 184 11.36 10.71 2.41
N GLN A 185 10.49 11.35 1.61
CA GLN A 185 9.99 12.71 1.82
C GLN A 185 8.66 12.74 2.60
N VAL A 186 8.06 11.58 2.88
CA VAL A 186 6.74 11.49 3.54
C VAL A 186 6.75 12.16 4.90
N GLY A 187 7.78 11.93 5.72
CA GLY A 187 7.92 12.58 7.03
C GLY A 187 8.01 14.11 6.93
N GLU A 188 8.74 14.62 5.93
CA GLU A 188 8.92 16.05 5.70
C GLU A 188 7.61 16.73 5.26
N HIS A 189 6.90 16.13 4.30
CA HIS A 189 5.59 16.60 3.86
C HIS A 189 4.54 16.53 4.98
N PHE A 190 4.58 15.47 5.79
CA PHE A 190 3.67 15.32 6.92
C PHE A 190 3.90 16.40 7.99
N ALA A 191 5.16 16.73 8.29
CA ALA A 191 5.51 17.80 9.24
C ALA A 191 5.02 19.18 8.77
N ARG A 192 4.88 19.40 7.46
CA ARG A 192 4.28 20.61 6.87
C ARG A 192 2.75 20.57 6.76
N GLY A 193 2.11 19.47 7.12
CA GLY A 193 0.66 19.29 6.96
C GLY A 193 0.23 19.03 5.51
N GLU A 194 1.15 18.67 4.62
CA GLU A 194 0.90 18.45 3.19
C GLU A 194 0.33 17.04 2.93
N ILE A 195 -0.70 16.66 3.69
CA ILE A 195 -1.28 15.30 3.67
C ILE A 195 -1.86 14.94 2.29
N GLU A 196 -2.40 15.91 1.57
CA GLU A 196 -2.94 15.69 0.23
C GLU A 196 -1.85 15.25 -0.75
N ARG A 197 -0.64 15.78 -0.61
CA ARG A 197 0.49 15.39 -1.45
C ARG A 197 0.92 13.94 -1.18
N ILE A 198 0.93 13.52 0.09
CA ILE A 198 1.21 12.14 0.49
C ILE A 198 0.15 11.19 -0.08
N ARG A 199 -1.13 11.57 0.01
CA ARG A 199 -2.26 10.80 -0.52
C ARG A 199 -2.18 10.64 -2.04
N ASN A 200 -1.89 11.72 -2.76
CA ASN A 200 -1.71 11.70 -4.22
C ASN A 200 -0.54 10.80 -4.63
N TYR A 201 0.57 10.86 -3.90
CA TYR A 201 1.73 9.99 -4.11
C TYR A 201 1.37 8.51 -3.90
N CYS A 202 0.74 8.17 -2.78
CA CYS A 202 0.30 6.81 -2.48
C CYS A 202 -0.66 6.26 -3.56
N GLU A 203 -1.57 7.10 -4.08
CA GLU A 203 -2.45 6.70 -5.20
C GLU A 203 -1.68 6.38 -6.49
N THR A 204 -0.60 7.10 -6.79
CA THR A 204 0.24 6.79 -7.97
C THR A 204 1.03 5.49 -7.79
N ASP A 205 1.49 5.17 -6.57
CA ASP A 205 2.18 3.90 -6.28
C ASP A 205 1.21 2.72 -6.39
N VAL A 206 -0.03 2.88 -5.94
CA VAL A 206 -1.07 1.86 -6.13
C VAL A 206 -1.45 1.68 -7.60
N LEU A 207 -1.49 2.76 -8.39
CA LEU A 207 -1.69 2.65 -9.84
C LEU A 207 -0.59 1.83 -10.51
N ASN A 208 0.68 2.14 -10.22
CA ASN A 208 1.80 1.34 -10.73
C ASN A 208 1.66 -0.13 -10.32
N THR A 209 1.36 -0.39 -9.04
CA THR A 209 1.14 -1.76 -8.52
C THR A 209 0.04 -2.49 -9.29
N PHE A 210 -1.09 -1.82 -9.55
CA PHE A 210 -2.20 -2.40 -10.32
C PHE A 210 -1.84 -2.66 -11.79
N LEU A 211 -1.12 -1.75 -12.45
CA LEU A 211 -0.72 -1.93 -13.85
C LEU A 211 0.31 -3.07 -14.02
N ILE A 212 1.23 -3.22 -13.06
CA ILE A 212 2.14 -4.36 -13.00
C ILE A 212 1.36 -5.66 -12.76
N TYR A 213 0.36 -5.64 -11.88
CA TYR A 213 -0.54 -6.77 -11.68
C TYR A 213 -1.23 -7.21 -12.98
N LEU A 214 -1.73 -6.26 -13.79
CA LEU A 214 -2.31 -6.59 -15.09
C LEU A 214 -1.29 -7.26 -16.04
N ARG A 215 -0.04 -6.77 -16.08
CA ARG A 215 1.04 -7.44 -16.84
C ARG A 215 1.33 -8.83 -16.32
N PHE A 216 1.32 -9.02 -15.01
CA PHE A 216 1.53 -10.31 -14.37
C PHE A 216 0.40 -11.32 -14.66
N GLU A 217 -0.86 -10.88 -14.63
CA GLU A 217 -2.01 -11.71 -15.00
C GLU A 217 -1.96 -12.10 -16.49
N HIS A 218 -1.51 -11.20 -17.37
CA HIS A 218 -1.24 -11.52 -18.77
C HIS A 218 -0.12 -12.57 -18.93
N MET A 219 1.01 -12.39 -18.24
CA MET A 219 2.12 -13.36 -18.22
C MET A 219 1.67 -14.74 -17.75
N ARG A 220 0.71 -14.80 -16.82
CA ARG A 220 0.12 -16.04 -16.30
C ARG A 220 -0.99 -16.62 -17.18
N GLY A 221 -1.30 -16.00 -18.31
CA GLY A 221 -2.36 -16.43 -19.23
C GLY A 221 -3.78 -16.23 -18.72
N ARG A 222 -3.98 -15.41 -17.66
CA ARG A 222 -5.32 -15.06 -17.17
C ARG A 222 -5.94 -13.88 -17.93
N LEU A 223 -5.11 -13.10 -18.63
CA LEU A 223 -5.54 -12.07 -19.57
C LEU A 223 -4.90 -12.32 -20.93
N GLY A 224 -5.71 -12.42 -21.98
CA GLY A 224 -5.25 -12.33 -23.36
C GLY A 224 -4.82 -10.90 -23.72
N ALA A 225 -4.19 -10.72 -24.89
CA ALA A 225 -3.73 -9.41 -25.32
C ALA A 225 -4.87 -8.38 -25.47
N ALA A 226 -6.03 -8.81 -25.98
CA ALA A 226 -7.20 -7.94 -26.12
C ALA A 226 -7.80 -7.56 -24.75
N GLU A 227 -7.85 -8.51 -23.81
CA GLU A 227 -8.34 -8.26 -22.46
C GLU A 227 -7.41 -7.31 -21.70
N LEU A 228 -6.09 -7.50 -21.82
CA LEU A 228 -5.11 -6.59 -21.24
C LEU A 228 -5.26 -5.15 -21.77
N ALA A 229 -5.42 -4.99 -23.08
CA ALA A 229 -5.64 -3.68 -23.68
C ALA A 229 -6.95 -3.03 -23.19
N ALA A 230 -8.02 -3.82 -23.04
CA ALA A 230 -9.29 -3.36 -22.50
C ALA A 230 -9.18 -2.92 -21.03
N GLU A 231 -8.41 -3.65 -20.20
CA GLU A 231 -8.16 -3.26 -18.81
C GLU A 231 -7.35 -1.95 -18.72
N TYR A 232 -6.36 -1.75 -19.60
CA TYR A 232 -5.65 -0.46 -19.66
C TYR A 232 -6.56 0.70 -20.06
N GLU A 233 -7.39 0.53 -21.08
CA GLU A 233 -8.33 1.60 -21.44
C GLU A 233 -9.38 1.85 -20.37
N LEU A 234 -9.84 0.83 -19.64
CA LEU A 234 -10.73 1.02 -18.51
C LEU A 234 -10.08 1.92 -17.43
N VAL A 235 -8.81 1.68 -17.10
CA VAL A 235 -8.07 2.54 -16.17
C VAL A 235 -7.95 3.94 -16.75
N ARG A 236 -7.52 4.10 -18.01
CA ARG A 236 -7.36 5.42 -18.63
C ARG A 236 -8.65 6.22 -18.65
N VAL A 237 -9.78 5.61 -19.00
CA VAL A 237 -11.11 6.23 -18.98
C VAL A 237 -11.50 6.65 -17.56
N ALA A 238 -11.30 5.79 -16.57
CA ALA A 238 -11.61 6.09 -15.17
C ALA A 238 -10.79 7.29 -14.65
N LEU A 239 -9.48 7.32 -14.93
CA LEU A 239 -8.61 8.42 -14.51
C LEU A 239 -8.98 9.75 -15.19
N ARG A 240 -9.27 9.72 -16.50
CA ARG A 240 -9.75 10.92 -17.24
C ARG A 240 -11.07 11.45 -16.69
N ALA A 241 -11.97 10.55 -16.27
CA ALA A 241 -13.26 10.93 -15.68
C ALA A 241 -13.12 11.49 -14.26
N ASP A 242 -12.15 11.00 -13.48
CA ASP A 242 -11.84 11.50 -12.13
C ASP A 242 -11.23 12.92 -12.19
N ASN A 243 -10.34 13.17 -13.16
CA ASN A 243 -9.81 14.49 -13.51
C ASN A 243 -9.09 15.24 -12.36
N ARG A 244 -8.55 14.53 -11.37
CA ARG A 244 -7.60 15.09 -10.39
C ARG A 244 -6.22 15.30 -11.04
N ALA A 245 -5.52 16.36 -10.63
CA ALA A 245 -4.29 16.81 -11.27
C ALA A 245 -3.19 15.74 -11.34
N HIS A 246 -2.91 15.05 -10.22
CA HIS A 246 -1.89 14.00 -10.17
C HIS A 246 -2.23 12.78 -11.04
N LEU A 247 -3.52 12.49 -11.23
CA LEU A 247 -3.96 11.40 -12.12
C LEU A 247 -3.81 11.78 -13.59
N ASN A 248 -4.02 13.05 -13.93
CA ASN A 248 -3.76 13.57 -15.27
C ASN A 248 -2.27 13.55 -15.59
N GLU A 249 -1.42 13.99 -14.64
CA GLU A 249 0.04 13.86 -14.75
C GLU A 249 0.48 12.40 -14.94
N PHE A 250 -0.15 11.46 -14.22
CA PHE A 250 0.09 10.03 -14.39
C PHE A 250 -0.30 9.54 -15.78
N LEU A 251 -1.45 9.98 -16.31
CA LEU A 251 -1.88 9.64 -17.67
C LEU A 251 -0.96 10.19 -18.75
N GLU A 252 -0.45 11.41 -18.57
CA GLU A 252 0.48 12.04 -19.51
C GLU A 252 1.83 11.31 -19.54
N ALA A 253 2.30 10.85 -18.38
CA ALA A 253 3.51 10.04 -18.30
C ALA A 253 3.31 8.60 -18.80
N TRP A 254 2.07 8.09 -18.78
CA TRP A 254 1.74 6.75 -19.25
C TRP A 254 1.50 6.73 -20.76
N ALA A 255 2.58 6.60 -21.54
CA ALA A 255 2.53 6.45 -22.99
C ALA A 255 1.65 5.27 -23.47
#